data_AF-A0A662TQQ7-F1
#
_entry.id   AF-A0A662TQQ7-F1
#
_cell.length_a   1.000
_cell.length_b   1.000
_cell.length_c   1.000
_cell.angle_alpha   90.00
_cell.angle_beta   90.00
_cell.angle_gamma   90.00
#
_symmetry.space_group_name_H-M   'P 1'
#
loop_
_entity.id
_entity.type
_entity.pdbx_description
1 polymer ?
#
loop_
_entity_poly.entity_id
_entity_poly.type
_entity_poly.pdbx_seq_one_letter_code
_entity_poly.pdbx_strand_id
1 'polypeptide(L)' 'KLAVVDAPNSAGVMIDAVRGMKLAWDRGIGGALYSLSAYCFKHPPQQMPYHIAKEMFRRFIEGEIDR' A
#
# COMPACT_ATOMS: atom_id res chain seq x y z
N LYS A 1 4.85 15.62 -23.63
CA LYS A 1 5.01 16.28 -22.30
C LYS A 1 3.77 15.94 -21.49
N LEU A 2 3.92 15.26 -20.34
CA LEU A 2 2.79 14.94 -19.47
C LEU A 2 2.51 16.14 -18.55
N ALA A 3 1.25 16.59 -18.46
CA ALA A 3 0.84 17.68 -17.57
C ALA A 3 -0.22 17.15 -16.61
N VAL A 4 0.14 17.07 -15.33
CA VAL A 4 -0.70 16.53 -14.25
C VAL A 4 -0.55 17.38 -12.99
N VAL A 5 -1.58 17.39 -12.14
CA VAL A 5 -1.54 18.08 -10.84
C VAL A 5 -1.06 17.09 -9.78
N ASP A 6 0.05 17.39 -9.11
CA ASP A 6 0.77 16.43 -8.26
C ASP A 6 -0.01 16.02 -6.99
N ALA A 7 -0.67 16.99 -6.34
CA ALA A 7 -1.43 16.70 -5.12
C ALA A 7 -2.60 15.72 -5.36
N PRO A 8 -3.50 15.93 -6.36
CA PRO A 8 -4.50 14.94 -6.72
C PRO A 8 -3.91 13.61 -7.20
N ASN A 9 -2.73 13.63 -7.83
CA ASN A 9 -2.08 12.42 -8.35
C ASN A 9 -1.63 11.46 -7.23
N SER A 10 -1.36 11.99 -6.03
CA SER A 10 -0.98 11.19 -4.85
C SER A 10 -2.14 10.93 -3.89
N ALA A 11 -3.21 11.73 -3.93
CA ALA A 11 -4.33 11.63 -2.99
C ALA A 11 -4.99 10.24 -2.97
N GLY A 12 -5.21 9.62 -4.14
CA GLY A 12 -5.78 8.27 -4.23
C GLY A 12 -4.92 7.22 -3.54
N VAL A 13 -3.60 7.27 -3.75
CA VAL A 13 -2.63 6.35 -3.12
C VAL A 13 -2.61 6.53 -1.60
N MET A 14 -2.71 7.77 -1.12
CA MET A 14 -2.73 8.05 0.32
C MET A 14 -4.02 7.56 1.00
N ILE A 15 -5.17 7.61 0.31
CA ILE A 15 -6.42 7.03 0.82
C ILE A 15 -6.26 5.53 1.05
N ASP A 16 -5.69 4.81 0.09
CA ASP A 16 -5.43 3.37 0.21
C ASP A 16 -4.45 3.06 1.35
N ALA A 17 -3.37 3.84 1.46
CA ALA A 17 -2.40 3.69 2.55
C ALA A 17 -3.05 3.85 3.93
N VAL A 18 -3.85 4.91 4.15
CA VAL A 18 -4.52 5.17 5.43
C VAL A 18 -5.51 4.05 5.78
N ARG A 19 -6.30 3.59 4.80
CA ARG A 19 -7.29 2.52 5.01
C ARG A 19 -6.62 1.18 5.29
N GLY A 20 -5.54 0.86 4.58
CA GLY A 20 -4.76 -0.34 4.82
C GLY A 20 -4.06 -0.33 6.18
N MET A 21 -3.53 0.82 6.63
CA MET A 21 -2.99 0.97 7.98
C MET A 21 -4.06 0.79 9.05
N LYS A 22 -5.28 1.33 8.85
CA LYS A 22 -6.39 1.11 9.78
C LYS A 22 -6.78 -0.38 9.86
N LEU A 23 -6.80 -1.07 8.73
CA LEU A 23 -7.07 -2.51 8.69
C LEU A 23 -6.00 -3.32 9.44
N ALA A 24 -4.71 -2.98 9.27
CA ALA A 24 -3.62 -3.60 10.03
C ALA A 24 -3.77 -3.36 11.54
N TRP A 25 -4.10 -2.14 11.94
CA TRP A 25 -4.38 -1.79 13.34
C TRP A 25 -5.50 -2.67 13.89
N ASP A 26 -6.62 -2.78 13.17
CA ASP A 26 -7.78 -3.56 13.61
C ASP A 26 -7.46 -5.04 13.79
N ARG A 27 -6.47 -5.55 13.04
CA ARG A 27 -5.97 -6.92 13.14
C ARG A 27 -4.85 -7.09 14.17
N GLY A 28 -4.44 -6.04 14.87
CA GLY A 28 -3.32 -6.06 15.81
C GLY A 28 -1.96 -6.26 15.14
N ILE A 29 -1.83 -5.95 13.85
CA ILE A 29 -0.61 -6.14 13.08
C ILE A 29 0.26 -4.89 13.21
N GLY A 30 1.40 -5.04 13.86
CA GLY A 30 2.42 -4.00 13.99
C GLY A 30 3.61 -4.19 13.05
N GLY A 31 4.43 -3.15 12.95
CA GLY A 31 5.63 -3.14 12.11
C GLY A 31 5.34 -2.73 10.66
N ALA A 32 6.32 -2.96 9.78
CA ALA A 32 6.20 -2.60 8.38
C ALA A 32 5.23 -3.54 7.64
N LEU A 33 4.24 -2.96 6.95
CA LEU A 33 3.33 -3.67 6.04
C LEU A 33 3.98 -3.71 4.66
N TYR A 34 4.67 -4.80 4.31
CA TYR A 34 5.50 -4.87 3.11
C TYR A 34 4.69 -4.72 1.83
N SER A 35 3.55 -5.40 1.73
CA SER A 35 2.66 -5.35 0.57
C SER A 35 2.08 -3.94 0.34
N LEU A 36 1.53 -3.32 1.39
CA LEU A 36 1.03 -1.94 1.38
C LEU A 36 2.15 -0.95 1.04
N SER A 37 3.31 -1.11 1.68
CA SER A 37 4.42 -0.17 1.48
C SER A 37 4.92 -0.20 0.05
N ALA A 38 5.08 -1.39 -0.52
CA ALA A 38 5.51 -1.57 -1.91
C ALA A 38 4.46 -1.10 -2.92
N TYR A 39 3.17 -1.11 -2.55
CA TYR A 39 2.10 -0.59 -3.40
C TYR A 39 2.01 0.94 -3.38
N CYS A 40 2.17 1.56 -2.20
CA CYS A 40 1.90 2.98 -2.00
C CYS A 40 3.13 3.91 -2.07
N PHE A 41 4.34 3.40 -1.83
CA PHE A 41 5.53 4.24 -1.65
C PHE A 41 6.66 3.89 -2.62
N LYS A 42 7.46 4.91 -2.99
CA LYS A 42 8.59 4.76 -3.92
C LYS A 42 9.80 4.03 -3.30
N HIS A 43 9.92 4.09 -1.98
CA HIS A 43 11.04 3.50 -1.23
C HIS A 43 10.52 2.60 -0.10
N PRO A 44 9.89 1.46 -0.45
CA PRO A 44 9.41 0.52 0.55
C PRO A 44 10.59 -0.20 1.24
N PRO A 45 10.39 -0.73 2.47
CA PRO A 45 11.37 -1.57 3.15
C PRO A 45 11.72 -2.84 2.35
N GLN A 46 10.77 -3.36 1.58
CA GLN A 46 10.95 -4.47 0.65
C GLN A 46 10.46 -4.06 -0.73
N GLN A 47 11.37 -4.00 -1.70
CA GLN A 47 11.04 -3.66 -3.09
C GLN A 47 10.28 -4.81 -3.77
N MET A 48 9.22 -4.47 -4.50
CA MET A 48 8.45 -5.42 -5.31
C MET A 48 8.07 -4.79 -6.64
N PRO A 49 7.96 -5.56 -7.73
CA PRO A 49 7.31 -5.09 -8.94
C PRO A 49 5.86 -4.66 -8.64
N TYR A 50 5.42 -3.54 -9.22
CA TYR A 50 4.10 -2.94 -8.90
C TYR A 50 2.92 -3.94 -9.00
N HIS A 51 2.90 -4.79 -10.03
CA HIS A 51 1.83 -5.78 -10.21
C HIS A 51 1.80 -6.82 -9.09
N ILE A 52 2.97 -7.22 -8.57
CA ILE A 52 3.09 -8.11 -7.41
C ILE A 52 2.67 -7.37 -6.14
N ALA A 53 3.13 -6.14 -5.93
CA ALA A 53 2.74 -5.34 -4.77
C ALA A 53 1.22 -5.14 -4.69
N LYS A 54 0.59 -4.85 -5.83
CA LYS A 54 -0.87 -4.69 -5.94
C LYS A 54 -1.61 -5.98 -5.58
N GLU A 55 -1.16 -7.13 -6.09
CA GLU A 55 -1.78 -8.42 -5.78
C GLU A 55 -1.59 -8.80 -4.31
N MET A 56 -0.38 -8.61 -3.76
CA MET A 56 -0.12 -8.87 -2.34
C MET A 56 -0.95 -7.94 -1.45
N PHE A 57 -1.11 -6.66 -1.83
CA PHE A 57 -1.98 -5.75 -1.08
C PHE A 57 -3.45 -6.18 -1.14
N ARG A 58 -3.94 -6.70 -2.28
CA ARG A 58 -5.28 -7.30 -2.39
C ARG A 58 -5.45 -8.49 -1.43
N ARG A 59 -4.48 -9.40 -1.41
CA ARG A 59 -4.46 -10.57 -0.51
C ARG A 59 -4.38 -10.18 0.96
N PHE A 60 -3.64 -9.11 1.28
CA PHE A 60 -3.66 -8.51 2.60
C PHE A 60 -5.07 -7.99 2.94
N ILE A 61 -5.73 -7.25 2.06
CA ILE A 61 -7.10 -6.78 2.28
C ILE A 61 -8.05 -7.96 2.55
N GLU A 62 -7.91 -9.04 1.79
CA GLU A 62 -8.72 -10.28 1.91
C GLU A 62 -8.39 -11.10 3.17
N GLY A 63 -7.30 -10.79 3.87
CA GLY A 63 -6.88 -11.49 5.08
C GLY A 63 -6.16 -12.81 4.82
N GLU A 64 -5.68 -13.03 3.59
CA GLU A 64 -4.89 -14.21 3.24
C GLU A 64 -3.43 -14.12 3.72
N ILE A 65 -2.94 -12.90 3.92
CA ILE A 65 -1.59 -12.60 4.42
C ILE A 65 -1.65 -11.49 5.48
N ASP A 66 -0.65 -11.50 6.37
CA ASP A 66 -0.56 -10.53 7.46
C ASP A 66 0.15 -9.23 7.07
N ARG A 67 1.11 -9.25 6.13
CA ARG A 67 2.03 -8.12 5.86
C ARG A 67 2.42 -8.01 4.39
#